data_AF-A0A7J6QI95-F1
#
_entry.id   AF-A0A7J6QI95-F1
#
_cell.length_a   1.000
_cell.length_b   1.000
_cell.length_c   1.000
_cell.angle_alpha   90.00
_cell.angle_beta   90.00
_cell.angle_gamma   90.00
#
_symmetry.space_group_name_H-M   'P 1'
#
loop_
_entity.id
_entity.type
_entity.pdbx_description
1 polymer ?
#
loop_
_entity_poly.entity_id
_entity_poly.type
_entity_poly.pdbx_seq_one_letter_code
_entity_poly.pdbx_strand_id
1 'polypeptide(L)'
;MPGRLGSRITVTSFSNPILPGSNDLVSIPGSKDLMQIDEICELPDGTPSICGVMALGDVKMLLPQDETECQARVLMVKRCHKLGARCSLKLKAYFDTVLGHDGAVEHVLMLPLKARCTARRGVPPKTGFVVFRNPADALLARALGSEQVVEPEASIKVETFD
;
A
#
# COMPACT_ATOMS: atom_id res chain seq x y z
N MET A 1 25.15 2.96 -31.68
CA MET A 1 26.01 2.83 -30.48
C MET A 1 25.74 4.03 -29.58
N PRO A 2 25.62 3.84 -28.25
CA PRO A 2 24.39 4.04 -27.48
C PRO A 2 24.18 5.48 -26.97
N GLY A 3 22.89 5.79 -26.74
CA GLY A 3 22.39 7.05 -26.21
C GLY A 3 22.51 7.17 -24.69
N ARG A 4 22.70 8.41 -24.24
CA ARG A 4 22.49 8.85 -22.86
C ARG A 4 21.02 9.28 -22.73
N LEU A 5 20.25 8.64 -21.84
CA LEU A 5 19.04 9.26 -21.30
C LEU A 5 19.42 9.99 -20.01
N GLY A 6 19.49 11.31 -20.11
CA GLY A 6 19.61 12.20 -18.97
C GLY A 6 18.26 12.38 -18.27
N SER A 7 18.28 12.17 -16.95
CA SER A 7 17.89 13.17 -15.94
C SER A 7 16.47 13.75 -15.94
N ARG A 8 15.78 13.57 -14.80
CA ARG A 8 15.13 14.60 -13.95
C ARG A 8 13.74 14.17 -13.45
N ILE A 9 13.73 13.36 -12.39
CA ILE A 9 12.67 13.48 -11.38
C ILE A 9 12.98 14.79 -10.65
N THR A 10 12.14 15.80 -10.84
CA THR A 10 12.24 17.06 -10.10
C THR A 10 11.43 16.89 -8.82
N VAL A 11 12.10 16.55 -7.72
CA VAL A 11 11.52 16.60 -6.38
C VAL A 11 11.45 18.08 -5.98
N THR A 12 10.26 18.68 -6.11
CA THR A 12 10.06 20.05 -5.64
C THR A 12 9.69 20.05 -4.16
N SER A 13 10.64 20.55 -3.36
CA SER A 13 10.48 21.11 -2.01
C SER A 13 10.66 20.17 -0.82
N PHE A 14 11.92 20.05 -0.39
CA PHE A 14 12.30 19.97 1.03
C PHE A 14 12.37 21.40 1.58
N SER A 15 11.30 21.90 2.21
CA SER A 15 11.37 23.07 3.11
C SER A 15 10.15 23.14 4.01
N ASN A 16 10.37 22.93 5.31
CA ASN A 16 9.52 23.26 6.46
C ASN A 16 8.34 22.33 6.84
N PRO A 17 8.13 22.12 8.15
CA PRO A 17 7.19 21.16 8.69
C PRO A 17 5.77 21.72 8.60
N ILE A 18 4.86 20.96 7.98
CA ILE A 18 3.43 21.19 8.11
C ILE A 18 2.81 19.84 8.49
N LEU A 19 2.76 19.57 9.80
CA LEU A 19 1.58 18.91 10.37
C LEU A 19 0.53 20.03 10.52
N PRO A 20 -0.78 19.85 10.27
CA PRO A 20 -1.56 18.60 10.31
C PRO A 20 -2.56 18.41 9.13
N GLY A 21 -2.83 17.17 8.74
CA GLY A 21 -4.03 16.80 7.97
C GLY A 21 -4.12 17.34 6.54
N SER A 22 -3.36 16.76 5.61
CA SER A 22 -3.45 17.12 4.18
C SER A 22 -3.81 15.92 3.32
N ASN A 23 -4.96 16.01 2.65
CA ASN A 23 -5.37 15.18 1.52
C ASN A 23 -4.51 15.55 0.28
N ASP A 24 -3.20 15.34 0.33
CA ASP A 24 -2.32 15.71 -0.78
C ASP A 24 -2.37 14.65 -1.89
N LEU A 25 -3.24 14.93 -2.85
CA LEU A 25 -3.41 14.21 -4.11
C LEU A 25 -2.16 14.40 -4.99
N VAL A 26 -1.26 13.42 -4.98
CA VAL A 26 -0.18 13.37 -5.97
C VAL A 26 -0.75 12.92 -7.32
N SER A 27 -0.86 13.85 -8.27
CA SER A 27 -1.24 13.53 -9.65
C SER A 27 0.00 13.14 -10.45
N ILE A 28 0.10 11.86 -10.84
CA ILE A 28 1.17 11.37 -11.72
C ILE A 28 0.80 11.72 -13.18
N PRO A 29 1.62 12.50 -13.91
CA PRO A 29 1.30 12.91 -15.28
C PRO A 29 1.25 11.68 -16.21
N GLY A 30 0.09 11.44 -16.80
CA GLY A 30 -0.17 10.32 -17.73
C GLY A 30 -1.21 9.30 -17.24
N SER A 31 -1.53 9.28 -15.95
CA SER A 31 -2.61 8.43 -15.43
C SER A 31 -3.96 9.13 -15.57
N LYS A 32 -4.87 8.57 -16.39
CA LYS A 32 -6.30 8.96 -16.40
C LYS A 32 -7.06 8.41 -15.19
N ASP A 33 -6.43 7.54 -14.40
CA ASP A 33 -7.00 6.98 -13.19
C ASP A 33 -6.47 7.75 -11.98
N LEU A 34 -7.38 8.43 -11.27
CA LEU A 34 -7.10 9.13 -10.02
C LEU A 34 -6.62 8.11 -8.98
N MET A 35 -5.33 8.13 -8.71
CA MET A 35 -4.70 7.41 -7.60
C MET A 35 -4.85 8.23 -6.33
N GLN A 36 -5.11 7.55 -5.21
CA GLN A 36 -5.25 8.17 -3.89
C GLN A 36 -4.11 7.68 -3.03
N ILE A 37 -3.15 8.56 -2.74
CA ILE A 37 -2.11 8.29 -1.75
C ILE A 37 -2.66 8.75 -0.40
N ASP A 38 -2.79 7.80 0.54
CA ASP A 38 -3.26 8.09 1.88
C ASP A 38 -2.11 8.57 2.77
N GLU A 39 -0.89 8.04 2.56
CA GLU A 39 0.34 8.46 3.23
C GLU A 39 1.60 7.97 2.48
N ILE A 40 2.66 8.79 2.54
CA ILE A 40 4.03 8.39 2.23
C ILE A 40 4.86 8.74 3.46
N CYS A 41 5.61 7.77 3.97
CA CYS A 41 6.52 7.98 5.10
C CYS A 41 7.87 7.32 4.80
N GLU A 42 8.87 7.63 5.62
CA GLU A 42 10.20 7.03 5.52
C GLU A 42 10.37 6.08 6.71
N LEU A 43 10.77 4.84 6.42
CA LEU A 43 11.07 3.84 7.45
C LEU A 43 12.43 4.15 8.11
N PRO A 44 12.74 3.53 9.27
CA PRO A 44 13.98 3.79 10.01
C PRO A 44 15.28 3.56 9.23
N ASP A 45 15.23 2.78 8.16
CA ASP A 45 16.36 2.49 7.27
C ASP A 45 16.43 3.39 6.02
N GLY A 46 15.57 4.41 5.93
CA GLY A 46 15.48 5.32 4.79
C GLY A 46 14.61 4.79 3.63
N THR A 47 13.99 3.61 3.78
CA THR A 47 13.14 3.05 2.72
C THR A 47 11.81 3.81 2.67
N PRO A 48 11.35 4.27 1.50
CA PRO A 48 10.03 4.88 1.37
C PRO A 48 8.94 3.83 1.65
N SER A 49 7.97 4.18 2.48
CA SER A 49 6.76 3.40 2.77
C SER A 49 5.55 4.13 2.18
N ILE A 50 4.65 3.39 1.57
CA ILE A 50 3.52 3.94 0.81
C ILE A 50 2.24 3.21 1.20
N CYS A 51 1.22 3.98 1.54
CA CYS A 51 -0.14 3.50 1.76
C CYS A 51 -1.09 4.24 0.83
N GLY A 52 -1.83 3.51 0.00
CA GLY A 52 -2.79 4.16 -0.90
C GLY A 52 -3.46 3.22 -1.90
N VAL A 53 -4.31 3.81 -2.73
CA VAL A 53 -4.99 3.20 -3.87
C VAL A 53 -4.30 3.62 -5.15
N MET A 54 -3.85 2.66 -5.95
CA MET A 54 -3.07 2.91 -7.15
C MET A 54 -3.37 1.91 -8.27
N ALA A 55 -3.01 2.27 -9.50
CA ALA A 55 -3.24 1.40 -10.63
C ALA A 55 -2.38 0.12 -10.52
N LEU A 56 -2.85 -0.97 -11.13
CA LEU A 56 -2.15 -2.25 -11.07
C LEU A 56 -0.72 -2.19 -11.61
N GLY A 57 -0.46 -1.31 -12.60
CA GLY A 57 0.89 -1.09 -13.13
C GLY A 57 1.85 -0.56 -12.06
N ASP A 58 1.42 0.45 -11.30
CA ASP A 58 2.22 1.06 -10.23
C ASP A 58 2.40 0.11 -9.05
N VAL A 59 1.35 -0.66 -8.68
CA VAL A 59 1.49 -1.72 -7.68
C VAL A 59 2.61 -2.67 -8.07
N LYS A 60 2.62 -3.16 -9.31
CA LYS A 60 3.65 -4.12 -9.78
C LYS A 60 5.07 -3.56 -9.73
N MET A 61 5.25 -2.25 -9.88
CA MET A 61 6.55 -1.60 -9.77
C MET A 61 7.03 -1.48 -8.31
N LEU A 62 6.10 -1.45 -7.36
CA LEU A 62 6.39 -1.34 -5.92
C LEU A 62 6.45 -2.69 -5.19
N LEU A 63 5.97 -3.77 -5.81
CA LEU A 63 6.17 -5.11 -5.28
C LEU A 63 7.65 -5.54 -5.45
N PRO A 64 8.17 -6.43 -4.59
CA PRO A 64 9.47 -7.04 -4.80
C PRO A 64 9.56 -7.67 -6.21
N GLN A 65 10.65 -7.39 -6.91
CA GLN A 65 10.82 -7.81 -8.31
C GLN A 65 11.30 -9.26 -8.43
N ASP A 66 11.92 -9.80 -7.38
CA ASP A 66 12.23 -11.22 -7.28
C ASP A 66 10.97 -11.99 -6.86
N GLU A 67 10.62 -13.04 -7.62
CA GLU A 67 9.39 -13.81 -7.40
C GLU A 67 9.39 -14.50 -6.03
N THR A 68 10.53 -15.04 -5.60
CA THR A 68 10.63 -15.74 -4.32
C THR A 68 10.50 -14.78 -3.15
N GLU A 69 11.11 -13.60 -3.28
CA GLU A 69 11.00 -12.54 -2.30
C GLU A 69 9.57 -11.99 -2.25
N CYS A 70 8.92 -11.82 -3.40
CA CYS A 70 7.54 -11.36 -3.50
C CYS A 70 6.58 -12.34 -2.83
N GLN A 71 6.66 -13.63 -3.14
CA GLN A 71 5.85 -14.67 -2.49
C GLN A 71 6.11 -14.76 -0.98
N ALA A 72 7.34 -14.54 -0.55
CA ALA A 72 7.72 -14.64 0.85
C ALA A 72 7.27 -13.43 1.69
N ARG A 73 7.20 -12.23 1.10
CA ARG A 73 6.96 -10.97 1.81
C ARG A 73 5.61 -10.33 1.53
N VAL A 74 4.86 -10.79 0.53
CA VAL A 74 3.62 -10.15 0.09
C VAL A 74 2.42 -11.01 0.44
N LEU A 75 1.44 -10.39 1.11
CA LEU A 75 0.12 -10.99 1.31
C LEU A 75 -0.93 -10.23 0.52
N MET A 76 -1.84 -10.97 -0.10
CA MET A 76 -3.01 -10.38 -0.71
C MET A 76 -4.12 -10.25 0.34
N VAL A 77 -4.67 -9.05 0.46
CA VAL A 77 -5.81 -8.76 1.33
C VAL A 77 -7.05 -8.51 0.50
N LYS A 78 -8.16 -9.10 0.92
CA LYS A 78 -9.49 -8.99 0.31
C LYS A 78 -10.51 -8.58 1.36
N ARG A 79 -11.69 -8.18 0.90
CA ARG A 79 -12.81 -7.68 1.73
C ARG A 79 -12.49 -6.38 2.49
N CYS A 80 -11.44 -5.64 2.08
CA CYS A 80 -11.01 -4.41 2.76
C CYS A 80 -12.05 -3.28 2.73
N HIS A 81 -13.06 -3.35 1.85
CA HIS A 81 -14.10 -2.33 1.74
C HIS A 81 -14.87 -2.03 3.04
N LYS A 82 -14.96 -3.00 3.96
CA LYS A 82 -15.59 -2.79 5.28
C LYS A 82 -14.80 -1.86 6.19
N LEU A 83 -13.50 -1.69 5.95
CA LEU A 83 -12.64 -0.76 6.70
C LEU A 83 -12.93 0.70 6.35
N GLY A 84 -13.66 0.97 5.27
CA GLY A 84 -14.03 2.32 4.86
C GLY A 84 -12.89 3.10 4.21
N ALA A 85 -12.92 4.42 4.39
CA ALA A 85 -11.88 5.31 3.89
C ALA A 85 -10.53 5.03 4.59
N ARG A 86 -9.42 5.31 3.89
CA ARG A 86 -8.04 5.11 4.40
C ARG A 86 -7.78 3.69 4.91
N CYS A 87 -8.43 2.69 4.30
CA CYS A 87 -8.25 1.29 4.66
C CYS A 87 -6.78 0.82 4.57
N SER A 88 -5.97 1.43 3.71
CA SER A 88 -4.53 1.16 3.58
C SER A 88 -3.80 1.40 4.91
N LEU A 89 -4.08 2.53 5.57
CA LEU A 89 -3.49 2.91 6.86
C LEU A 89 -4.00 2.04 8.00
N LYS A 90 -5.30 1.72 7.98
CA LYS A 90 -5.88 0.80 8.97
C LYS A 90 -5.23 -0.59 8.90
N LEU A 91 -4.99 -1.09 7.69
CA LEU A 91 -4.28 -2.35 7.47
C LEU A 91 -2.84 -2.26 7.96
N LYS A 92 -2.12 -1.17 7.65
CA LYS A 92 -0.76 -0.97 8.14
C LYS A 92 -0.70 -1.00 9.67
N ALA A 93 -1.51 -0.16 10.33
CA ALA A 93 -1.57 -0.10 11.79
C ALA A 93 -1.96 -1.45 12.42
N TYR A 94 -2.93 -2.15 11.81
CA TYR A 94 -3.33 -3.48 12.25
C TYR A 94 -2.17 -4.47 12.23
N PHE A 95 -1.47 -4.58 11.10
CA PHE A 95 -0.37 -5.53 10.95
C PHE A 95 0.84 -5.16 11.83
N ASP A 96 1.20 -3.88 11.92
CA ASP A 96 2.24 -3.42 12.84
C ASP A 96 1.88 -3.75 14.32
N THR A 97 0.60 -3.60 14.69
CA THR A 97 0.12 -3.92 16.05
C THR A 97 0.17 -5.42 16.36
N VAL A 98 -0.34 -6.28 15.47
CA VAL A 98 -0.38 -7.74 15.72
C VAL A 98 1.01 -8.37 15.68
N LEU A 99 1.96 -7.77 14.95
CA LEU A 99 3.36 -8.19 14.91
C LEU A 99 4.19 -7.59 16.06
N GLY A 100 3.67 -6.56 16.72
CA GLY A 100 4.25 -6.00 17.94
C GLY A 100 5.42 -5.04 17.70
N HIS A 101 5.60 -4.53 16.49
CA HIS A 101 6.59 -3.49 16.21
C HIS A 101 6.17 -2.58 15.06
N ASP A 102 6.48 -1.29 15.22
CA ASP A 102 6.21 -0.28 14.20
C ASP A 102 7.10 -0.50 12.98
N GLY A 103 6.49 -0.39 11.79
CA GLY A 103 7.20 -0.53 10.54
C GLY A 103 7.46 -1.99 10.12
N ALA A 104 6.71 -2.96 10.64
CA ALA A 104 6.72 -4.33 10.09
C ALA A 104 6.25 -4.35 8.63
N VAL A 105 5.26 -3.51 8.32
CA VAL A 105 4.73 -3.30 6.98
C VAL A 105 5.51 -2.20 6.26
N GLU A 106 6.05 -2.52 5.08
CA GLU A 106 6.72 -1.58 4.17
C GLU A 106 5.71 -0.82 3.31
N HIS A 107 4.75 -1.53 2.71
CA HIS A 107 3.74 -0.90 1.85
C HIS A 107 2.36 -1.51 2.05
N VAL A 108 1.31 -0.69 1.85
CA VAL A 108 -0.06 -1.15 1.66
C VAL A 108 -0.62 -0.59 0.37
N LEU A 109 -0.70 -1.45 -0.64
CA LEU A 109 -0.98 -1.11 -2.03
C LEU A 109 -2.38 -1.61 -2.42
N MET A 110 -3.37 -0.73 -2.39
CA MET A 110 -4.76 -1.05 -2.68
C MET A 110 -5.07 -0.89 -4.16
N LEU A 111 -5.93 -1.77 -4.69
CA LEU A 111 -6.38 -1.72 -6.09
C LEU A 111 -7.72 -1.01 -6.23
N PRO A 112 -7.91 -0.18 -7.28
CA PRO A 112 -9.21 0.40 -7.61
C PRO A 112 -10.20 -0.69 -8.03
N LEU A 113 -11.49 -0.46 -7.75
CA LEU A 113 -12.55 -1.38 -8.14
C LEU A 113 -12.79 -1.34 -9.67
N LYS A 114 -12.60 -2.49 -10.35
CA LYS A 114 -12.70 -2.67 -11.81
C LYS A 114 -14.05 -2.31 -12.48
N ALA A 115 -15.06 -1.83 -11.76
CA ALA A 115 -16.37 -1.55 -12.33
C ALA A 115 -16.75 -0.07 -12.18
N ARG A 116 -16.64 0.66 -13.30
CA ARG A 116 -17.39 1.90 -13.57
C ARG A 116 -17.16 3.08 -12.62
N CYS A 117 -15.91 3.46 -12.37
CA CYS A 117 -15.64 4.75 -11.71
C CYS A 117 -15.06 5.76 -12.69
N THR A 118 -15.95 6.40 -13.44
CA THR A 118 -15.83 7.85 -13.63
C THR A 118 -16.01 8.50 -12.25
N ALA A 119 -14.90 8.80 -11.58
CA ALA A 119 -14.81 9.81 -10.52
C ALA A 119 -15.89 9.81 -9.40
N ARG A 120 -16.42 8.66 -8.95
CA ARG A 120 -17.15 8.61 -7.67
C ARG A 120 -16.17 8.35 -6.54
N ARG A 121 -15.61 9.47 -6.04
CA ARG A 121 -14.91 9.57 -4.77
C ARG A 121 -15.69 8.79 -3.70
N GLY A 122 -15.01 7.96 -2.91
CA GLY A 122 -15.56 7.40 -1.68
C GLY A 122 -16.00 5.94 -1.70
N VAL A 123 -15.74 5.16 -2.75
CA VAL A 123 -15.93 3.70 -2.67
C VAL A 123 -14.65 3.04 -2.14
N PRO A 124 -14.67 2.41 -0.95
CA PRO A 124 -13.50 1.75 -0.39
C PRO A 124 -13.00 0.60 -1.29
N PRO A 125 -11.68 0.45 -1.48
CA PRO A 125 -11.13 -0.63 -2.28
C PRO A 125 -11.41 -1.99 -1.61
N LYS A 126 -11.62 -3.03 -2.44
CA LYS A 126 -11.92 -4.39 -1.93
C LYS A 126 -10.68 -5.25 -1.73
N THR A 127 -9.63 -4.98 -2.49
CA THR A 127 -8.45 -5.84 -2.60
C THR A 127 -7.19 -4.98 -2.62
N GLY A 128 -6.11 -5.48 -2.06
CA GLY A 128 -4.79 -4.89 -2.13
C GLY A 128 -3.71 -5.87 -1.72
N PHE A 129 -2.52 -5.35 -1.56
CA PHE A 129 -1.33 -6.08 -1.17
C PHE A 129 -0.72 -5.42 0.05
N VAL A 130 -0.28 -6.23 1.00
CA VAL A 130 0.52 -5.81 2.15
C VAL A 130 1.92 -6.37 1.93
N VAL A 131 2.89 -5.47 1.83
CA VAL A 131 4.30 -5.81 1.66
C VAL A 131 4.96 -5.69 3.00
N PHE A 132 5.44 -6.80 3.54
CA PHE A 132 6.16 -6.83 4.82
C PHE A 132 7.65 -6.58 4.57
N ARG A 133 8.34 -5.98 5.54
CA ARG A 133 9.80 -5.80 5.48
C ARG A 133 10.53 -7.14 5.50
N ASN A 134 10.05 -8.07 6.32
CA ASN A 134 10.68 -9.38 6.47
C ASN A 134 9.71 -10.51 6.08
N PRO A 135 10.20 -11.60 5.49
CA PRO A 135 9.41 -12.81 5.25
C PRO A 135 8.79 -13.41 6.51
N ALA A 136 9.49 -13.32 7.65
CA ALA A 136 9.01 -13.82 8.93
C ALA A 136 7.72 -13.11 9.38
N ASP A 137 7.64 -11.79 9.15
CA ASP A 137 6.49 -10.97 9.50
C ASP A 137 5.26 -11.35 8.67
N ALA A 138 5.46 -11.56 7.36
CA ALA A 138 4.41 -12.07 6.47
C ALA A 138 3.91 -13.45 6.92
N LEU A 139 4.82 -14.35 7.31
CA LEU A 139 4.47 -15.68 7.80
C LEU A 139 3.67 -15.61 9.10
N LEU A 140 4.11 -14.81 10.06
CA LEU A 140 3.40 -14.61 11.34
C LEU A 140 2.02 -13.98 11.12
N ALA A 141 1.93 -12.95 10.28
CA ALA A 141 0.66 -12.33 9.90
C ALA A 141 -0.27 -13.34 9.23
N ARG A 142 0.24 -14.23 8.37
CA ARG A 142 -0.53 -15.29 7.73
C ARG A 142 -1.00 -16.37 8.71
N ALA A 143 -0.21 -16.67 9.74
CA ALA A 143 -0.48 -17.69 10.75
C ALA A 143 -1.67 -17.34 11.67
N LEU A 144 -2.04 -16.06 11.77
CA LEU A 144 -3.26 -15.61 12.48
C LEU A 144 -4.56 -16.14 11.86
N GLY A 145 -4.49 -16.68 10.64
CA GLY A 145 -5.63 -17.27 9.93
C GLY A 145 -5.99 -16.52 8.66
N SER A 146 -6.83 -17.16 7.85
CA SER A 146 -7.24 -16.62 6.54
C SER A 146 -8.30 -15.52 6.66
N GLU A 147 -9.08 -15.49 7.74
CA GLU A 147 -10.03 -14.43 8.05
C GLU A 147 -9.59 -13.76 9.34
N GLN A 148 -9.40 -12.45 9.27
CA GLN A 148 -8.82 -11.66 10.37
C GLN A 148 -9.74 -10.49 10.67
N VAL A 149 -10.07 -10.32 11.95
CA VAL A 149 -10.91 -9.21 12.42
C VAL A 149 -10.01 -8.02 12.73
N VAL A 150 -10.15 -6.95 11.96
CA VAL A 150 -9.34 -5.73 12.08
C VAL A 150 -10.04 -4.71 12.98
N GLU A 151 -11.36 -4.59 12.84
CA GLU A 151 -12.23 -3.78 13.69
C GLU A 151 -13.47 -4.63 14.05
N PRO A 152 -14.22 -4.32 15.12
CA PRO A 152 -15.36 -5.14 15.59
C PRO A 152 -16.39 -5.54 14.52
N GLU A 153 -16.53 -4.73 13.45
CA GLU A 153 -17.45 -5.00 12.33
C GLU A 153 -16.75 -5.21 10.98
N ALA A 154 -15.42 -5.22 10.96
CA ALA A 154 -14.62 -5.33 9.74
C ALA A 154 -13.64 -6.51 9.80
N SER A 155 -14.00 -7.58 9.08
CA SER A 155 -13.07 -8.68 8.77
C SER A 155 -12.48 -8.54 7.37
N ILE A 156 -11.20 -8.88 7.27
CA ILE A 156 -10.48 -9.02 6.00
C ILE A 156 -10.21 -10.50 5.74
N LYS A 157 -10.01 -10.82 4.46
CA LYS A 157 -9.49 -12.13 4.06
C LYS A 157 -8.05 -11.98 3.61
N VAL A 158 -7.14 -12.73 4.24
CA VAL A 158 -5.71 -12.74 3.94
C VAL A 158 -5.37 -14.02 3.17
N GLU A 159 -4.69 -13.87 2.04
CA GLU A 159 -4.25 -14.95 1.16
C GLU A 159 -2.77 -14.77 0.85
N THR A 160 -2.09 -15.87 0.55
CA THR A 160 -0.74 -15.82 -0.02
C THR A 160 -0.79 -15.19 -1.41
N PHE A 161 0.29 -14.51 -1.77
CA PHE A 161 0.50 -14.07 -3.14
C PHE A 161 1.20 -15.21 -3.88
N ASP A 162 0.52 -15.80 -4.86
CA ASP A 162 1.01 -16.92 -5.67
C ASP A 162 1.64 -16.42 -6.98
#